data_AF-A0A8J8EDR9-F1
#
_entry.id   AF-A0A8J8EDR9-F1
#
_cell.length_a   1.000
_cell.length_b   1.000
_cell.length_c   1.000
_cell.angle_alpha   90.00
_cell.angle_beta   90.00
_cell.angle_gamma   90.00
#
_symmetry.space_group_name_H-M   'P 1'
#
loop_
_entity.id
_entity.type
_entity.pdbx_description
1 polymer ?
#
loop_
_entity_poly.entity_id
_entity_poly.type
_entity_poly.pdbx_seq_one_letter_code
_entity_poly.pdbx_strand_id
1 'polypeptide(L)'
;MRIHILSALLVLMLLSSGCIAPLNGAGERGISSPGQTPEVSSHPTTPPTTWTNPFVKWENSTVSLPGQDAELSCPGILWRYILRDALPCMLGREELEVISPLAEELKGEDLTQSAWNVLAWEEEWLSYDWEKAKQPFAKVVIYPDGRQEVVDGQNNTIQTPYETIMRRTGICTDYTVLTDALLLAMNYSPVYAMAINLTDLGHATALVKINGWYFALDQHLPPMDLGAYYRYWERQGSRIINATLYEITQGGEKASVKVLGVVTGEEFLNQDYIMGDADARNLAVSMMNLLYSRFGLEADESLKSLSDGKLPKGYKAGWTWGVTYYNLADYYHPFFHEEYAEWLLSQMLSDQEFAGYVQKSDAVWIEVKIEGEDLILTIYLGSS
;
A
#
# COMPACT_ATOMS: atom_id res chain seq x y z
N MET A 1 23.05 -52.14 38.39
CA MET A 1 23.36 -50.88 37.66
C MET A 1 22.46 -50.81 36.43
N ARG A 2 21.36 -50.07 36.50
CA ARG A 2 20.49 -49.77 35.35
C ARG A 2 20.87 -48.38 34.85
N ILE A 3 21.39 -48.32 33.62
CA ILE A 3 21.66 -47.07 32.91
C ILE A 3 20.32 -46.61 32.32
N HIS A 4 19.77 -45.52 32.85
CA HIS A 4 18.66 -44.83 32.21
C HIS A 4 19.22 -43.95 31.08
N ILE A 5 18.97 -44.36 29.84
CA ILE A 5 19.13 -43.52 28.67
C ILE A 5 17.93 -42.56 28.67
N LEU A 6 18.15 -41.30 29.04
CA LEU A 6 17.17 -40.25 28.79
C LEU A 6 17.32 -39.82 27.33
N SER A 7 16.35 -40.22 26.50
CA SER A 7 16.15 -39.66 25.18
C SER A 7 15.71 -38.21 25.33
N ALA A 8 16.61 -37.27 25.04
CA ALA A 8 16.26 -35.86 24.90
C ALA A 8 15.42 -35.69 23.63
N LEU A 9 14.14 -35.37 23.79
CA LEU A 9 13.27 -34.97 22.70
C LEU A 9 13.73 -33.60 22.21
N LEU A 10 14.31 -33.55 21.00
CA LEU A 10 14.66 -32.32 20.31
C LEU A 10 13.36 -31.69 19.78
N VAL A 11 12.85 -30.63 20.42
CA VAL A 11 11.74 -29.86 19.86
C VAL A 11 12.33 -28.77 18.97
N LEU A 12 12.33 -29.03 17.67
CA LEU A 12 12.74 -28.07 16.64
C LEU A 12 11.54 -27.18 16.32
N MET A 13 11.49 -25.96 16.86
CA MET A 13 10.54 -24.95 16.39
C MET A 13 11.17 -24.19 15.23
N LEU A 14 10.71 -24.47 14.01
CA LEU A 14 11.04 -23.69 12.82
C LEU A 14 10.01 -22.58 12.70
N LEU A 15 10.43 -21.34 12.94
CA LEU A 15 9.65 -20.14 12.61
C LEU A 15 10.18 -19.62 11.27
N SER A 16 9.38 -19.75 10.22
CA SER A 16 9.62 -19.11 8.93
C SER A 16 8.54 -18.07 8.70
N SER A 17 8.91 -16.79 8.71
CA SER A 17 8.04 -15.69 8.30
C SER A 17 8.69 -15.03 7.07
N GLY A 18 8.07 -15.14 5.90
CA GLY A 18 8.61 -14.46 4.72
C GLY A 18 7.98 -14.71 3.35
N CYS A 19 8.03 -13.64 2.54
CA CYS A 19 7.61 -13.43 1.15
C CYS A 19 8.37 -14.32 0.13
N ILE A 20 7.91 -15.54 -0.16
CA ILE A 20 8.42 -16.42 -1.23
C ILE A 20 7.94 -15.92 -2.62
N ALA A 21 8.83 -15.81 -3.60
CA ALA A 21 8.43 -15.66 -5.01
C ALA A 21 8.27 -17.04 -5.66
N PRO A 22 7.31 -17.24 -6.59
CA PRO A 22 7.14 -18.52 -7.27
C PRO A 22 8.36 -18.86 -8.16
N LEU A 23 8.83 -20.10 -8.04
CA LEU A 23 9.79 -20.71 -8.96
C LEU A 23 9.06 -21.04 -10.28
N ASN A 24 9.34 -20.30 -11.35
CA ASN A 24 8.98 -20.73 -12.70
C ASN A 24 9.80 -21.98 -13.07
N GLY A 25 9.25 -23.16 -12.86
CA GLY A 25 9.79 -24.42 -13.35
C GLY A 25 9.41 -24.66 -14.82
N ALA A 26 10.35 -24.50 -15.75
CA ALA A 26 10.22 -25.05 -17.09
C ALA A 26 11.17 -26.26 -17.23
N GLY A 27 10.61 -27.45 -17.05
CA GLY A 27 11.25 -28.70 -17.45
C GLY A 27 11.12 -28.90 -18.96
N GLU A 28 12.25 -28.95 -19.65
CA GLU A 28 12.33 -29.43 -21.03
C GLU A 28 12.05 -30.94 -21.10
N ARG A 29 11.09 -31.35 -21.94
CA ARG A 29 11.24 -32.46 -22.89
C ARG A 29 10.06 -32.46 -23.87
N GLY A 30 10.39 -32.15 -25.12
CA GLY A 30 9.42 -32.00 -26.21
C GLY A 30 8.94 -33.32 -26.80
N ILE A 31 7.80 -33.22 -27.50
CA ILE A 31 7.45 -33.98 -28.71
C ILE A 31 6.77 -32.98 -29.66
N SER A 32 7.21 -33.00 -30.91
CA SER A 32 6.88 -32.12 -32.02
C SER A 32 5.50 -32.37 -32.66
N SER A 33 4.80 -31.31 -33.07
CA SER A 33 4.06 -31.24 -34.35
C SER A 33 3.70 -29.78 -34.71
N PRO A 34 3.62 -29.43 -36.01
CA PRO A 34 3.53 -28.05 -36.48
C PRO A 34 2.07 -27.63 -36.73
N GLY A 35 1.72 -26.39 -36.38
CA GLY A 35 0.45 -25.83 -36.82
C GLY A 35 0.06 -24.53 -36.13
N GLN A 36 0.12 -23.45 -36.90
CA GLN A 36 -0.58 -22.16 -36.72
C GLN A 36 -0.05 -21.24 -35.61
N THR A 37 0.64 -20.21 -36.08
CA THR A 37 0.96 -18.97 -35.36
C THR A 37 -0.34 -18.22 -35.03
N PRO A 38 -0.66 -17.93 -33.76
CA PRO A 38 -1.53 -16.82 -33.41
C PRO A 38 -0.66 -15.57 -33.27
N GLU A 39 -1.07 -14.49 -33.95
CA GLU A 39 -0.53 -13.15 -33.69
C GLU A 39 -0.71 -12.82 -32.20
N VAL A 40 0.40 -12.74 -31.48
CA VAL A 40 0.44 -12.17 -30.14
C VAL A 40 0.30 -10.66 -30.32
N SER A 41 -0.90 -10.16 -30.03
CA SER A 41 -1.12 -8.74 -29.80
C SER A 41 -0.28 -8.32 -28.60
N SER A 42 0.79 -7.59 -28.87
CA SER A 42 1.59 -6.92 -27.86
C SER A 42 0.79 -5.74 -27.33
N HIS A 43 0.11 -5.90 -26.21
CA HIS A 43 -0.31 -4.75 -25.41
C HIS A 43 0.95 -4.02 -24.93
N PRO A 44 1.10 -2.71 -25.19
CA PRO A 44 2.17 -1.94 -24.60
C PRO A 44 1.91 -1.84 -23.10
N THR A 45 2.75 -2.51 -22.31
CA THR A 45 2.87 -2.27 -20.88
C THR A 45 3.52 -0.91 -20.71
N THR A 46 2.72 0.15 -20.67
CA THR A 46 3.19 1.46 -20.21
C THR A 46 3.61 1.27 -18.74
N PRO A 47 4.86 1.59 -18.36
CA PRO A 47 5.21 1.60 -16.95
C PRO A 47 4.30 2.60 -16.23
N PRO A 48 3.90 2.32 -14.97
CA PRO A 48 3.06 3.24 -14.22
C PRO A 48 3.77 4.59 -14.16
N THR A 49 3.05 5.63 -14.57
CA THR A 49 3.48 7.02 -14.47
C THR A 49 3.85 7.28 -13.02
N THR A 50 5.11 7.65 -12.76
CA THR A 50 5.54 8.12 -11.44
C THR A 50 4.67 9.30 -11.04
N TRP A 51 3.83 9.11 -10.03
CA TRP A 51 2.97 10.14 -9.49
C TRP A 51 3.69 10.85 -8.35
N THR A 52 3.56 12.17 -8.34
CA THR A 52 3.89 13.02 -7.19
C THR A 52 2.59 13.70 -6.76
N ASN A 53 2.28 13.70 -5.47
CA ASN A 53 1.10 14.40 -4.96
C ASN A 53 1.23 15.91 -5.29
N PRO A 54 0.40 16.51 -6.16
CA PRO A 54 0.58 17.93 -6.52
C PRO A 54 0.32 18.89 -5.35
N PHE A 55 -0.29 18.42 -4.25
CA PHE A 55 -0.46 19.17 -3.00
C PHE A 55 0.71 19.05 -2.05
N VAL A 56 1.56 18.04 -2.24
CA VAL A 56 2.83 17.93 -1.53
C VAL A 56 3.97 18.06 -2.53
N LYS A 57 4.43 19.30 -2.70
CA LYS A 57 5.56 19.62 -3.57
C LYS A 57 6.87 19.11 -2.93
N TRP A 58 7.12 17.81 -3.02
CA TRP A 58 8.34 17.15 -2.55
C TRP A 58 9.59 17.57 -3.35
N GLU A 59 9.44 18.25 -4.49
CA GLU A 59 10.54 18.75 -5.32
C GLU A 59 11.51 19.68 -4.55
N ASN A 60 11.06 20.25 -3.42
CA ASN A 60 11.89 21.06 -2.51
C ASN A 60 12.03 20.46 -1.10
N SER A 61 11.49 19.27 -0.83
CA SER A 61 11.58 18.62 0.48
C SER A 61 12.94 17.96 0.64
N THR A 62 13.97 18.76 0.89
CA THR A 62 15.22 18.23 1.43
C THR A 62 15.00 17.95 2.92
N VAL A 63 14.19 16.93 3.25
CA VAL A 63 14.12 16.43 4.62
C VAL A 63 15.52 15.93 4.95
N SER A 64 16.24 16.74 5.72
CA SER A 64 17.54 16.35 6.24
C SER A 64 17.30 15.52 7.49
N LEU A 65 17.31 14.20 7.34
CA LEU A 65 17.42 13.32 8.49
C LEU A 65 18.82 13.47 9.14
N PRO A 66 18.97 13.11 10.42
CA PRO A 66 20.29 12.96 11.02
C PRO A 66 21.21 12.09 10.15
N GLY A 67 22.51 12.40 10.11
CA GLY A 67 23.48 11.65 9.30
C GLY A 67 23.83 10.26 9.85
N GLN A 68 23.19 9.83 10.94
CA GLN A 68 23.41 8.55 11.62
C GLN A 68 22.09 7.97 12.12
N ASP A 69 22.03 6.65 12.14
CA ASP A 69 20.91 5.83 12.64
C ASP A 69 20.81 5.92 14.18
N ALA A 70 19.68 5.48 14.75
CA ALA A 70 19.51 5.38 16.19
C ALA A 70 20.39 4.27 16.81
N GLU A 71 20.90 4.49 18.02
CA GLU A 71 21.64 3.47 18.78
C GLU A 71 20.69 2.53 19.55
N LEU A 72 20.03 1.61 18.83
CA LEU A 72 19.00 0.75 19.41
C LEU A 72 19.53 -0.27 20.44
N SER A 73 19.03 -0.20 21.68
CA SER A 73 19.32 -1.18 22.75
C SER A 73 18.34 -2.36 22.74
N CYS A 74 18.54 -3.31 21.81
CA CYS A 74 17.61 -4.42 21.59
C CYS A 74 18.18 -5.78 22.01
N PRO A 75 17.43 -6.57 22.81
CA PRO A 75 17.93 -7.84 23.34
C PRO A 75 17.94 -8.93 22.26
N GLY A 76 19.05 -9.67 22.19
CA GLY A 76 19.19 -10.81 21.29
C GLY A 76 19.30 -10.41 19.82
N ILE A 77 19.21 -11.41 18.94
CA ILE A 77 19.37 -11.22 17.49
C ILE A 77 18.03 -11.14 16.75
N LEU A 78 16.93 -11.61 17.37
CA LEU A 78 15.65 -11.82 16.69
C LEU A 78 14.99 -10.55 16.16
N TRP A 79 15.27 -9.40 16.79
CA TRP A 79 14.70 -8.12 16.38
C TRP A 79 15.09 -7.71 14.95
N ARG A 80 16.16 -8.27 14.40
CA ARG A 80 16.55 -8.09 12.98
C ARG A 80 15.91 -9.10 12.03
N TYR A 81 15.16 -10.10 12.51
CA TYR A 81 14.74 -11.23 11.67
C TYR A 81 13.27 -11.64 11.82
N ILE A 82 12.65 -11.33 12.95
CA ILE A 82 11.26 -11.72 13.26
C ILE A 82 10.47 -10.45 13.52
N LEU A 83 9.42 -10.22 12.73
CA LEU A 83 8.60 -8.99 12.81
C LEU A 83 8.14 -8.71 14.24
N ARG A 84 7.61 -9.72 14.95
CA ARG A 84 7.17 -9.61 16.34
C ARG A 84 8.24 -9.03 17.27
N ASP A 85 9.50 -9.43 17.10
CA ASP A 85 10.63 -8.99 17.92
C ASP A 85 11.23 -7.67 17.43
N ALA A 86 11.05 -7.35 16.14
CA ALA A 86 11.45 -6.10 15.52
C ALA A 86 10.58 -4.93 16.01
N LEU A 87 9.25 -5.10 16.05
CA LEU A 87 8.30 -4.03 16.36
C LEU A 87 8.60 -3.29 17.69
N PRO A 88 8.81 -3.96 18.85
CA PRO A 88 9.11 -3.24 20.10
C PRO A 88 10.42 -2.44 20.03
N CYS A 89 11.38 -2.92 19.24
CA CYS A 89 12.73 -2.38 19.12
C CYS A 89 12.77 -1.18 18.18
N MET A 90 12.35 -1.39 16.93
CA MET A 90 12.43 -0.42 15.84
C MET A 90 11.35 0.65 15.90
N LEU A 91 10.33 0.47 16.74
CA LEU A 91 9.30 1.49 16.99
C LEU A 91 9.51 2.19 18.34
N GLY A 92 10.71 2.09 18.90
CA GLY A 92 11.13 2.77 20.12
C GLY A 92 11.39 4.27 19.93
N ARG A 93 11.44 5.01 21.04
CA ARG A 93 11.51 6.48 21.03
C ARG A 93 12.68 7.03 20.22
N GLU A 94 13.85 6.42 20.34
CA GLU A 94 15.08 6.87 19.67
C GLU A 94 14.95 6.83 18.14
N GLU A 95 14.36 5.75 17.60
CA GLU A 95 14.11 5.64 16.16
C GLU A 95 13.07 6.65 15.68
N LEU A 96 11.97 6.80 16.43
CA LEU A 96 10.91 7.74 16.10
C LEU A 96 11.41 9.19 16.09
N GLU A 97 12.28 9.55 17.05
CA GLU A 97 12.93 10.87 17.10
C GLU A 97 13.78 11.13 15.85
N VAL A 98 14.52 10.12 15.37
CA VAL A 98 15.37 10.23 14.15
C VAL A 98 14.54 10.49 12.89
N ILE A 99 13.42 9.79 12.71
CA ILE A 99 12.57 9.93 11.52
C ILE A 99 11.50 11.02 11.63
N SER A 100 11.36 11.63 12.82
CA SER A 100 10.33 12.65 13.09
C SER A 100 10.29 13.81 12.09
N PRO A 101 11.41 14.31 11.51
CA PRO A 101 11.32 15.38 10.52
C PRO A 101 10.54 14.97 9.26
N LEU A 102 10.69 13.72 8.80
CA LEU A 102 9.92 13.20 7.67
C LEU A 102 8.46 12.97 8.08
N ALA A 103 8.24 12.44 9.28
CA ALA A 103 6.90 12.20 9.80
C ALA A 103 6.08 13.50 9.91
N GLU A 104 6.67 14.59 10.40
CA GLU A 104 5.99 15.89 10.48
C GLU A 104 5.67 16.47 9.09
N GLU A 105 6.49 16.20 8.06
CA GLU A 105 6.19 16.64 6.70
C GLU A 105 5.05 15.83 6.06
N LEU A 106 4.99 14.53 6.35
CA LEU A 106 3.95 13.63 5.85
C LEU A 106 2.62 13.79 6.60
N LYS A 107 2.61 14.45 7.76
CA LYS A 107 1.45 14.54 8.62
C LYS A 107 0.33 15.36 7.99
N GLY A 108 -0.82 14.71 7.76
CA GLY A 108 -2.06 15.36 7.36
C GLY A 108 -2.84 15.93 8.54
N GLU A 109 -4.01 16.48 8.25
CA GLU A 109 -4.96 17.02 9.23
C GLU A 109 -5.50 15.94 10.15
N ASP A 110 -5.61 14.70 9.65
CA ASP A 110 -6.06 13.54 10.40
C ASP A 110 -5.36 12.24 9.96
N LEU A 111 -5.75 11.12 10.59
CA LEU A 111 -5.17 9.80 10.34
C LEU A 111 -5.40 9.32 8.89
N THR A 112 -6.55 9.67 8.30
CA THR A 112 -6.89 9.28 6.92
C THR A 112 -5.89 9.92 5.96
N GLN A 113 -5.73 11.24 6.06
CA GLN A 113 -4.82 11.98 5.20
C GLN A 113 -3.36 11.61 5.46
N SER A 114 -2.97 11.40 6.73
CA SER A 114 -1.63 10.93 7.08
C SER A 114 -1.31 9.55 6.49
N ALA A 115 -2.24 8.58 6.60
CA ALA A 115 -2.04 7.25 6.01
C ALA A 115 -1.90 7.32 4.48
N TRP A 116 -2.71 8.15 3.83
CA TRP A 116 -2.61 8.39 2.40
C TRP A 116 -1.27 9.02 2.01
N ASN A 117 -0.83 10.05 2.74
CA ASN A 117 0.45 10.73 2.50
C ASN A 117 1.65 9.80 2.68
N VAL A 118 1.61 8.89 3.67
CA VAL A 118 2.67 7.90 3.86
C VAL A 118 2.76 6.97 2.65
N LEU A 119 1.64 6.35 2.23
CA LEU A 119 1.64 5.46 1.05
C LEU A 119 2.05 6.19 -0.23
N ALA A 120 1.54 7.41 -0.42
CA ALA A 120 1.91 8.29 -1.51
C ALA A 120 3.43 8.49 -1.60
N TRP A 121 4.06 8.78 -0.46
CA TRP A 121 5.49 9.00 -0.38
C TRP A 121 6.29 7.71 -0.55
N GLU A 122 5.84 6.60 0.05
CA GLU A 122 6.48 5.30 -0.12
C GLU A 122 6.52 4.87 -1.59
N GLU A 123 5.40 5.02 -2.30
CA GLU A 123 5.27 4.69 -3.72
C GLU A 123 6.18 5.55 -4.62
N GLU A 124 6.32 6.84 -4.30
CA GLU A 124 7.13 7.78 -5.08
C GLU A 124 8.64 7.61 -4.84
N TRP A 125 9.03 7.39 -3.58
CA TRP A 125 10.43 7.56 -3.15
C TRP A 125 11.16 6.25 -2.84
N LEU A 126 10.44 5.15 -2.66
CA LEU A 126 11.01 3.85 -2.34
C LEU A 126 10.82 2.87 -3.50
N SER A 127 11.66 1.84 -3.54
CA SER A 127 11.55 0.76 -4.51
C SER A 127 11.58 -0.59 -3.81
N TYR A 128 10.84 -1.55 -4.32
CA TYR A 128 10.85 -2.90 -3.76
C TYR A 128 12.19 -3.61 -4.04
N ASP A 129 12.83 -4.13 -2.99
CA ASP A 129 14.10 -4.85 -3.07
C ASP A 129 13.86 -6.31 -3.47
N TRP A 130 13.68 -6.54 -4.77
CA TRP A 130 13.48 -7.88 -5.33
C TRP A 130 14.66 -8.82 -5.09
N GLU A 131 15.88 -8.30 -4.96
CA GLU A 131 17.06 -9.13 -4.72
C GLU A 131 17.11 -9.61 -3.28
N LYS A 132 16.77 -8.75 -2.31
CA LYS A 132 16.56 -9.16 -0.91
C LYS A 132 15.38 -10.12 -0.78
N ALA A 133 14.26 -9.87 -1.47
CA ALA A 133 13.08 -10.72 -1.39
C ALA A 133 13.33 -12.16 -1.88
N LYS A 134 14.26 -12.36 -2.83
CA LYS A 134 14.67 -13.69 -3.31
C LYS A 134 15.60 -14.43 -2.34
N GLN A 135 16.19 -13.75 -1.36
CA GLN A 135 17.10 -14.40 -0.41
C GLN A 135 16.32 -15.29 0.55
N PRO A 136 16.92 -16.41 1.01
CA PRO A 136 16.29 -17.25 2.01
C PRO A 136 15.97 -16.44 3.26
N PHE A 137 14.76 -16.60 3.77
CA PHE A 137 14.38 -16.01 5.05
C PHE A 137 15.19 -16.61 6.19
N ALA A 138 15.39 -15.79 7.21
CA ALA A 138 16.13 -16.20 8.38
C ALA A 138 15.48 -17.42 9.04
N LYS A 139 16.25 -18.50 9.17
CA LYS A 139 15.87 -19.64 10.00
C LYS A 139 16.57 -19.50 11.34
N VAL A 140 15.78 -19.29 12.37
CA VAL A 140 16.30 -19.15 13.73
C VAL A 140 16.14 -20.47 14.49
N VAL A 141 17.22 -20.92 15.11
CA VAL A 141 17.20 -22.01 16.10
C VAL A 141 17.32 -21.39 17.48
N ILE A 142 16.38 -21.73 18.36
CA ILE A 142 16.43 -21.41 19.80
C ILE A 142 16.81 -22.70 20.53
N TYR A 143 17.99 -22.70 21.14
CA TYR A 143 18.51 -23.84 21.90
C TYR A 143 17.86 -23.91 23.30
N PRO A 144 17.87 -25.09 23.95
CA PRO A 144 17.29 -25.26 25.29
C PRO A 144 17.91 -24.37 26.38
N ASP A 145 19.15 -23.90 26.18
CA ASP A 145 19.85 -22.97 27.07
C ASP A 145 19.49 -21.50 26.81
N GLY A 146 18.58 -21.23 25.88
CA GLY A 146 18.15 -19.89 25.48
C GLY A 146 19.05 -19.22 24.45
N ARG A 147 20.14 -19.89 24.01
CA ARG A 147 20.97 -19.37 22.92
C ARG A 147 20.16 -19.32 21.63
N GLN A 148 20.36 -18.26 20.86
CA GLN A 148 19.69 -18.02 19.58
C GLN A 148 20.74 -18.01 18.48
N GLU A 149 20.43 -18.64 17.35
CA GLU A 149 21.33 -18.72 16.20
C GLU A 149 20.55 -18.65 14.90
N VAL A 150 21.00 -17.81 13.97
CA VAL A 150 20.46 -17.78 12.60
C VAL A 150 21.26 -18.76 11.76
N VAL A 151 20.64 -19.88 11.40
CA VAL A 151 21.31 -21.00 10.71
C VAL A 151 21.19 -20.91 9.18
N ASP A 152 20.33 -20.05 8.67
CA ASP A 152 20.11 -19.77 7.24
C ASP A 152 19.51 -18.36 7.10
N GLY A 153 19.69 -17.70 5.96
CA GLY A 153 19.08 -16.38 5.70
C GLY A 153 19.66 -15.21 6.50
N GLN A 154 20.94 -15.28 6.92
CA GLN A 154 21.58 -14.26 7.76
C GLN A 154 21.62 -12.86 7.13
N ASN A 155 21.54 -12.77 5.80
CA ASN A 155 21.58 -11.49 5.08
C ASN A 155 20.19 -10.88 4.87
N ASN A 156 19.11 -11.62 5.16
CA ASN A 156 17.75 -11.15 5.02
C ASN A 156 17.24 -10.58 6.36
N THR A 157 17.83 -9.46 6.76
CA THR A 157 17.47 -8.73 8.00
C THR A 157 16.42 -7.67 7.72
N ILE A 158 15.48 -7.50 8.65
CA ILE A 158 14.56 -6.36 8.71
C ILE A 158 15.39 -5.07 8.88
N GLN A 159 15.08 -4.08 8.06
CA GLN A 159 15.70 -2.75 8.11
C GLN A 159 15.02 -1.90 9.19
N THR A 160 15.78 -1.01 9.84
CA THR A 160 15.16 0.05 10.64
C THR A 160 14.40 1.02 9.74
N PRO A 161 13.44 1.79 10.27
CA PRO A 161 12.81 2.89 9.54
C PRO A 161 13.83 3.83 8.88
N TYR A 162 14.85 4.28 9.62
CA TYR A 162 15.91 5.12 9.09
C TYR A 162 16.68 4.44 7.96
N GLU A 163 17.10 3.18 8.13
CA GLU A 163 17.79 2.42 7.08
C GLU A 163 16.95 2.34 5.80
N THR A 164 15.64 2.07 5.93
CA THR A 164 14.73 1.94 4.78
C THR A 164 14.62 3.27 4.02
N ILE A 165 14.46 4.40 4.74
CA ILE A 165 14.42 5.74 4.15
C ILE A 165 15.75 6.05 3.43
N MET A 166 16.89 5.78 4.08
CA MET A 166 18.21 6.13 3.55
C MET A 166 18.61 5.27 2.35
N ARG A 167 18.23 3.99 2.35
CA ARG A 167 18.49 3.06 1.24
C ARG A 167 17.51 3.23 0.09
N ARG A 168 16.35 3.85 0.35
CA ARG A 168 15.25 4.01 -0.60
C ARG A 168 14.73 2.69 -1.16
N THR A 169 14.91 1.61 -0.41
CA THR A 169 14.50 0.28 -0.86
C THR A 169 14.32 -0.68 0.31
N GLY A 170 13.35 -1.58 0.19
CA GLY A 170 13.05 -2.59 1.20
C GLY A 170 12.08 -3.65 0.69
N ILE A 171 11.73 -4.59 1.56
CA ILE A 171 10.71 -5.61 1.31
C ILE A 171 9.50 -5.43 2.23
N CYS A 172 8.46 -6.25 2.04
CA CYS A 172 7.21 -6.28 2.82
C CYS A 172 7.36 -5.92 4.33
N THR A 173 8.30 -6.55 5.04
CA THR A 173 8.55 -6.27 6.47
C THR A 173 9.21 -4.92 6.75
N ASP A 174 10.09 -4.45 5.88
CA ASP A 174 10.77 -3.16 6.05
C ASP A 174 9.78 -2.00 5.90
N TYR A 175 8.92 -2.07 4.87
CA TYR A 175 7.82 -1.11 4.69
C TYR A 175 6.88 -1.13 5.89
N THR A 176 6.43 -2.32 6.33
CA THR A 176 5.55 -2.43 7.51
C THR A 176 6.11 -1.69 8.73
N VAL A 177 7.39 -1.90 9.04
CA VAL A 177 8.03 -1.25 10.19
C VAL A 177 8.19 0.26 9.95
N LEU A 178 8.54 0.69 8.74
CA LEU A 178 8.64 2.11 8.39
C LEU A 178 7.29 2.82 8.49
N THR A 179 6.24 2.28 7.88
CA THR A 179 4.89 2.86 7.88
C THR A 179 4.38 3.05 9.31
N ASP A 180 4.46 2.01 10.15
CA ASP A 180 4.07 2.09 11.56
C ASP A 180 4.90 3.12 12.33
N ALA A 181 6.21 3.20 12.06
CA ALA A 181 7.09 4.16 12.70
C ALA A 181 6.73 5.61 12.33
N LEU A 182 6.48 5.89 11.05
CA LEU A 182 6.07 7.22 10.60
C LEU A 182 4.76 7.64 11.27
N LEU A 183 3.75 6.76 11.30
CA LEU A 183 2.47 7.05 11.95
C LEU A 183 2.61 7.27 13.47
N LEU A 184 3.43 6.46 14.16
CA LEU A 184 3.72 6.66 15.58
C LEU A 184 4.47 7.97 15.83
N ALA A 185 5.42 8.34 14.98
CA ALA A 185 6.15 9.60 15.08
C ALA A 185 5.22 10.82 14.86
N MET A 186 4.16 10.68 14.07
CA MET A 186 3.09 11.68 13.94
C MET A 186 2.15 11.75 15.17
N ASN A 187 2.38 10.93 16.19
CA ASN A 187 1.54 10.73 17.37
C ASN A 187 0.21 10.00 17.12
N TYR A 188 0.10 9.18 16.06
CA TYR A 188 -1.00 8.24 15.93
C TYR A 188 -0.68 6.96 16.71
N SER A 189 -1.51 6.65 17.71
CA SER A 189 -1.36 5.48 18.57
C SER A 189 -2.74 5.06 19.09
N PRO A 190 -3.14 3.78 18.98
CA PRO A 190 -2.37 2.66 18.44
C PRO A 190 -2.24 2.66 16.91
N VAL A 191 -1.16 2.06 16.42
CA VAL A 191 -1.01 1.55 15.04
C VAL A 191 -0.99 0.02 15.08
N TYR A 192 -1.04 -0.64 13.93
CA TYR A 192 -1.19 -2.09 13.86
C TYR A 192 -0.35 -2.68 12.74
N ALA A 193 0.10 -3.92 12.92
CA ALA A 193 0.79 -4.67 11.88
C ALA A 193 0.15 -6.06 11.71
N MET A 194 0.26 -6.62 10.52
CA MET A 194 -0.07 -8.02 10.26
C MET A 194 1.13 -8.79 9.72
N ALA A 195 1.36 -9.97 10.29
CA ALA A 195 2.16 -11.01 9.65
C ALA A 195 1.20 -12.01 8.98
N ILE A 196 1.19 -12.04 7.66
CA ILE A 196 0.21 -12.76 6.84
C ILE A 196 0.84 -14.04 6.33
N ASN A 197 0.08 -15.13 6.38
CA ASN A 197 0.40 -16.37 5.68
C ASN A 197 -0.51 -16.45 4.45
N LEU A 198 0.08 -16.35 3.28
CA LEU A 198 -0.58 -16.62 2.01
C LEU A 198 -0.35 -18.08 1.60
N THR A 199 -0.99 -18.52 0.51
CA THR A 199 -0.91 -19.92 0.03
C THR A 199 0.48 -20.36 -0.39
N ASP A 200 1.30 -19.43 -0.87
CA ASP A 200 2.61 -19.67 -1.47
C ASP A 200 3.72 -18.86 -0.81
N LEU A 201 3.39 -17.83 -0.01
CA LEU A 201 4.36 -16.95 0.66
C LEU A 201 3.84 -16.35 1.98
N GLY A 202 4.73 -15.88 2.85
CA GLY A 202 4.36 -15.01 3.96
C GLY A 202 4.37 -13.54 3.53
N HIS A 203 3.53 -12.67 4.06
CA HIS A 203 3.56 -11.23 3.78
C HIS A 203 3.52 -10.42 5.07
N ALA A 204 3.81 -9.13 5.00
CA ALA A 204 3.64 -8.22 6.12
C ALA A 204 3.13 -6.87 5.61
N THR A 205 2.20 -6.28 6.36
CA THR A 205 1.64 -4.96 6.06
C THR A 205 1.34 -4.21 7.36
N ALA A 206 1.47 -2.89 7.30
CA ALA A 206 1.00 -1.99 8.35
C ALA A 206 -0.51 -1.72 8.19
N LEU A 207 -1.13 -1.26 9.27
CA LEU A 207 -2.57 -1.10 9.34
C LEU A 207 -2.93 0.11 10.21
N VAL A 208 -3.96 0.83 9.78
CA VAL A 208 -4.65 1.82 10.61
C VAL A 208 -6.05 1.36 10.93
N LYS A 209 -6.59 1.84 12.06
CA LYS A 209 -7.97 1.56 12.47
C LYS A 209 -8.79 2.85 12.50
N ILE A 210 -9.76 2.98 11.59
CA ILE A 210 -10.62 4.16 11.46
C ILE A 210 -12.06 3.72 11.71
N ASN A 211 -12.70 4.27 12.74
CA ASN A 211 -14.09 3.96 13.10
C ASN A 211 -14.43 2.45 13.19
N GLY A 212 -13.47 1.64 13.65
CA GLY A 212 -13.64 0.20 13.81
C GLY A 212 -13.17 -0.65 12.62
N TRP A 213 -12.91 -0.03 11.47
CA TRP A 213 -12.41 -0.67 10.26
C TRP A 213 -10.89 -0.65 10.21
N TYR A 214 -10.28 -1.75 9.78
CA TYR A 214 -8.85 -1.86 9.52
C TYR A 214 -8.57 -1.63 8.05
N PHE A 215 -7.54 -0.84 7.76
CA PHE A 215 -7.09 -0.55 6.41
C PHE A 215 -5.63 -0.94 6.24
N ALA A 216 -5.36 -1.85 5.30
CA ALA A 216 -4.03 -2.27 4.88
C ALA A 216 -3.30 -1.12 4.19
N LEU A 217 -2.10 -0.84 4.68
CA LEU A 217 -1.16 0.13 4.12
C LEU A 217 -0.02 -0.68 3.52
N ASP A 218 -0.14 -1.01 2.23
CA ASP A 218 0.76 -1.93 1.53
C ASP A 218 1.47 -1.25 0.36
N GLN A 219 2.33 -0.28 0.68
CA GLN A 219 3.35 0.34 -0.18
C GLN A 219 2.83 1.21 -1.34
N HIS A 220 1.58 1.01 -1.76
CA HIS A 220 0.97 1.70 -2.88
C HIS A 220 -0.41 2.23 -2.48
N LEU A 221 -0.79 3.34 -3.09
CA LEU A 221 -2.16 3.81 -2.98
C LEU A 221 -3.13 2.88 -3.74
N PRO A 222 -4.38 2.77 -3.29
CA PRO A 222 -4.95 3.36 -2.07
C PRO A 222 -4.86 2.41 -0.84
N PRO A 223 -5.07 2.91 0.39
CA PRO A 223 -5.40 2.05 1.53
C PRO A 223 -6.61 1.15 1.22
N MET A 224 -6.52 -0.13 1.57
CA MET A 224 -7.59 -1.11 1.29
C MET A 224 -8.21 -1.61 2.59
N ASP A 225 -9.54 -1.72 2.67
CA ASP A 225 -10.15 -2.50 3.75
C ASP A 225 -9.77 -3.99 3.65
N LEU A 226 -10.02 -4.77 4.70
CA LEU A 226 -9.58 -6.16 4.74
C LEU A 226 -10.23 -7.03 3.65
N GLY A 227 -11.49 -6.79 3.31
CA GLY A 227 -12.21 -7.52 2.26
C GLY A 227 -11.61 -7.28 0.88
N ALA A 228 -11.41 -6.00 0.55
CA ALA A 228 -10.73 -5.58 -0.68
C ALA A 228 -9.29 -6.12 -0.75
N TYR A 229 -8.56 -6.09 0.37
CA TYR A 229 -7.20 -6.60 0.46
C TYR A 229 -7.13 -8.14 0.31
N TYR A 230 -8.14 -8.87 0.79
CA TYR A 230 -8.26 -10.31 0.53
C TYR A 230 -8.41 -10.60 -0.96
N ARG A 231 -9.34 -9.91 -1.64
CA ARG A 231 -9.58 -10.09 -3.08
C ARG A 231 -8.40 -9.63 -3.92
N TYR A 232 -7.68 -8.59 -3.49
CA TYR A 232 -6.42 -8.18 -4.12
C TYR A 232 -5.46 -9.36 -4.22
N TRP A 233 -5.22 -10.08 -3.13
CA TRP A 233 -4.32 -11.25 -3.14
C TRP A 233 -4.85 -12.38 -4.02
N GLU A 234 -6.16 -12.64 -4.03
CA GLU A 234 -6.78 -13.62 -4.93
C GLU A 234 -6.52 -13.29 -6.41
N ARG A 235 -6.63 -12.01 -6.79
CA ARG A 235 -6.30 -11.54 -8.14
C ARG A 235 -4.81 -11.69 -8.48
N GLN A 236 -3.92 -11.60 -7.48
CA GLN A 236 -2.48 -11.87 -7.66
C GLN A 236 -2.15 -13.38 -7.74
N GLY A 237 -3.16 -14.27 -7.67
CA GLY A 237 -2.98 -15.71 -7.75
C GLY A 237 -2.58 -16.37 -6.43
N SER A 238 -2.69 -15.64 -5.31
CA SER A 238 -2.45 -16.17 -3.97
C SER A 238 -3.69 -16.00 -3.10
N ARG A 239 -3.71 -16.54 -1.88
CA ARG A 239 -4.85 -16.37 -0.97
C ARG A 239 -4.40 -16.26 0.46
N ILE A 240 -4.99 -15.32 1.20
CA ILE A 240 -4.77 -15.19 2.64
C ILE A 240 -5.32 -16.44 3.34
N ILE A 241 -4.44 -17.20 3.98
CA ILE A 241 -4.81 -18.31 4.85
C ILE A 241 -5.19 -17.74 6.22
N ASN A 242 -4.27 -16.99 6.81
CA ASN A 242 -4.46 -16.29 8.07
C ASN A 242 -3.44 -15.16 8.25
N ALA A 243 -3.66 -14.30 9.23
CA ALA A 243 -2.75 -13.23 9.61
C ALA A 243 -2.69 -13.11 11.13
N THR A 244 -1.49 -12.94 11.69
CA THR A 244 -1.31 -12.56 13.10
C THR A 244 -1.36 -11.05 13.21
N LEU A 245 -2.32 -10.54 13.99
CA LEU A 245 -2.52 -9.10 14.19
C LEU A 245 -1.82 -8.61 15.45
N TYR A 246 -1.04 -7.54 15.31
CA TYR A 246 -0.34 -6.85 16.38
C TYR A 246 -0.97 -5.46 16.59
N GLU A 247 -1.23 -5.09 17.84
CA GLU A 247 -1.52 -3.72 18.27
C GLU A 247 -0.25 -3.13 18.87
N ILE A 248 0.14 -1.97 18.37
CA ILE A 248 1.38 -1.30 18.72
C ILE A 248 1.03 0.07 19.28
N THR A 249 1.51 0.36 20.48
CA THR A 249 1.39 1.68 21.09
C THR A 249 2.75 2.24 21.43
N GLN A 250 2.86 3.56 21.38
CA GLN A 250 4.04 4.25 21.86
C GLN A 250 4.25 3.94 23.34
N GLY A 251 5.42 3.41 23.69
CA GLY A 251 5.83 3.16 25.07
C GLY A 251 6.89 4.18 25.53
N GLY A 252 7.54 3.90 26.66
CA GLY A 252 8.59 4.76 27.21
C GLY A 252 9.85 4.77 26.34
N GLU A 253 10.72 3.78 26.51
CA GLU A 253 11.92 3.62 25.66
C GLU A 253 11.62 2.78 24.40
N LYS A 254 10.76 1.77 24.54
CA LYS A 254 10.37 0.82 23.50
C LYS A 254 8.87 0.88 23.24
N ALA A 255 8.44 0.53 22.04
CA ALA A 255 7.01 0.37 21.77
C ALA A 255 6.42 -0.80 22.59
N SER A 256 5.16 -0.66 22.98
CA SER A 256 4.39 -1.75 23.54
C SER A 256 3.70 -2.50 22.41
N VAL A 257 3.92 -3.82 22.33
CA VAL A 257 3.35 -4.66 21.28
C VAL A 257 2.50 -5.75 21.91
N LYS A 258 1.22 -5.79 21.53
CA LYS A 258 0.25 -6.78 21.98
C LYS A 258 -0.22 -7.61 20.79
N VAL A 259 -0.11 -8.93 20.91
CA VAL A 259 -0.70 -9.86 19.94
C VAL A 259 -2.21 -9.90 20.18
N LEU A 260 -3.01 -9.43 19.22
CA LEU A 260 -4.46 -9.44 19.33
C LEU A 260 -5.06 -10.80 18.98
N GLY A 261 -4.41 -11.55 18.11
CA GLY A 261 -4.83 -12.89 17.73
C GLY A 261 -4.43 -13.24 16.30
N VAL A 262 -5.00 -14.33 15.81
CA VAL A 262 -4.89 -14.78 14.42
C VAL A 262 -6.25 -14.63 13.77
N VAL A 263 -6.30 -13.95 12.63
CA VAL A 263 -7.49 -13.74 11.80
C VAL A 263 -7.36 -14.61 10.56
N THR A 264 -8.38 -15.38 10.23
CA THR A 264 -8.42 -16.22 9.02
C THR A 264 -8.75 -15.39 7.78
N GLY A 265 -8.42 -15.89 6.59
CA GLY A 265 -8.78 -15.21 5.34
C GLY A 265 -10.28 -14.97 5.19
N GLU A 266 -11.13 -15.90 5.61
CA GLU A 266 -12.60 -15.71 5.58
C GLU A 266 -13.06 -14.56 6.49
N GLU A 267 -12.37 -14.33 7.61
CA GLU A 267 -12.69 -13.24 8.53
C GLU A 267 -12.32 -11.85 7.98
N PHE A 268 -11.46 -11.75 6.96
CA PHE A 268 -11.16 -10.48 6.29
C PHE A 268 -12.43 -9.94 5.59
N LEU A 269 -13.23 -10.83 5.02
CA LEU A 269 -14.48 -10.51 4.32
C LEU A 269 -15.57 -9.96 5.25
N ASN A 270 -15.37 -9.97 6.57
CA ASN A 270 -16.27 -9.30 7.52
C ASN A 270 -16.13 -7.77 7.48
N GLN A 271 -15.04 -7.26 6.90
CA GLN A 271 -14.79 -5.83 6.69
C GLN A 271 -14.59 -5.60 5.21
N ASP A 272 -15.69 -5.65 4.48
CA ASP A 272 -15.72 -5.59 3.03
C ASP A 272 -16.72 -4.54 2.59
N TYR A 273 -16.23 -3.33 2.32
CA TYR A 273 -17.09 -2.27 1.84
C TYR A 273 -17.26 -2.39 0.32
N ILE A 274 -18.49 -2.17 -0.16
CA ILE A 274 -18.79 -2.20 -1.59
C ILE A 274 -19.23 -0.79 -2.00
N MET A 275 -18.47 -0.17 -2.89
CA MET A 275 -18.79 1.13 -3.46
C MET A 275 -20.16 1.09 -4.16
N GLY A 276 -21.04 2.03 -3.82
CA GLY A 276 -22.35 2.16 -4.45
C GLY A 276 -22.45 3.36 -5.40
N ASP A 277 -23.57 3.42 -6.13
CA ASP A 277 -23.88 4.56 -7.02
C ASP A 277 -23.89 5.91 -6.28
N ALA A 278 -24.23 5.91 -4.99
CA ALA A 278 -24.20 7.12 -4.18
C ALA A 278 -22.76 7.63 -3.99
N ASP A 279 -21.83 6.73 -3.72
CA ASP A 279 -20.41 7.06 -3.55
C ASP A 279 -19.80 7.54 -4.86
N ALA A 280 -20.10 6.88 -5.98
CA ALA A 280 -19.70 7.31 -7.30
C ALA A 280 -20.20 8.73 -7.64
N ARG A 281 -21.48 9.02 -7.38
CA ARG A 281 -22.03 10.36 -7.57
C ARG A 281 -21.36 11.39 -6.67
N ASN A 282 -21.15 11.07 -5.39
CA ASN A 282 -20.48 11.97 -4.46
C ASN A 282 -19.05 12.26 -4.93
N LEU A 283 -18.33 11.24 -5.39
CA LEU A 283 -16.96 11.38 -5.89
C LEU A 283 -16.91 12.32 -7.10
N ALA A 284 -17.86 12.16 -8.04
CA ALA A 284 -18.00 13.07 -9.18
C ALA A 284 -18.23 14.52 -8.73
N VAL A 285 -19.11 14.73 -7.74
CA VAL A 285 -19.40 16.06 -7.18
C VAL A 285 -18.17 16.69 -6.55
N SER A 286 -17.43 15.93 -5.72
CA SER A 286 -16.21 16.42 -5.07
C SER A 286 -15.15 16.79 -6.10
N MET A 287 -14.95 15.96 -7.13
CA MET A 287 -14.03 16.27 -8.23
C MET A 287 -14.44 17.53 -9.02
N MET A 288 -15.74 17.73 -9.27
CA MET A 288 -16.23 18.97 -9.91
C MET A 288 -16.00 20.20 -9.02
N ASN A 289 -16.21 20.08 -7.70
CA ASN A 289 -15.93 21.16 -6.75
C ASN A 289 -14.44 21.52 -6.70
N LEU A 290 -13.55 20.53 -6.80
CA LEU A 290 -12.10 20.75 -6.90
C LEU A 290 -11.74 21.49 -8.20
N LEU A 291 -12.32 21.09 -9.34
CA LEU A 291 -12.11 21.78 -10.62
C LEU A 291 -12.63 23.22 -10.60
N TYR A 292 -13.81 23.46 -10.02
CA TYR A 292 -14.33 24.82 -9.81
C TYR A 292 -13.37 25.65 -8.96
N SER A 293 -12.93 25.12 -7.82
CA SER A 293 -12.07 25.85 -6.88
C SER A 293 -10.69 26.18 -7.48
N ARG A 294 -10.14 25.34 -8.35
CA ARG A 294 -8.79 25.49 -8.93
C ARG A 294 -8.75 26.29 -10.22
N PHE A 295 -9.76 26.10 -11.06
CA PHE A 295 -9.75 26.55 -12.44
C PHE A 295 -10.99 27.35 -12.81
N GLY A 296 -11.99 27.44 -11.93
CA GLY A 296 -13.22 28.18 -12.15
C GLY A 296 -14.22 27.49 -13.10
N LEU A 297 -14.11 26.17 -13.31
CA LEU A 297 -15.05 25.45 -14.18
C LEU A 297 -16.39 25.25 -13.47
N GLU A 298 -17.46 25.81 -14.03
CA GLU A 298 -18.82 25.66 -13.50
C GLU A 298 -19.41 24.29 -13.86
N ALA A 299 -20.12 23.66 -12.91
CA ALA A 299 -20.76 22.37 -13.18
C ALA A 299 -22.00 22.54 -14.08
N ASP A 300 -22.05 21.86 -15.23
CA ASP A 300 -23.19 21.89 -16.16
C ASP A 300 -23.54 20.51 -16.73
N GLU A 301 -24.61 19.91 -16.21
CA GLU A 301 -25.10 18.59 -16.64
C GLU A 301 -25.49 18.54 -18.14
N SER A 302 -25.80 19.67 -18.78
CA SER A 302 -26.15 19.68 -20.20
C SER A 302 -25.00 19.18 -21.10
N LEU A 303 -23.75 19.31 -20.62
CA LEU A 303 -22.55 18.81 -21.30
C LEU A 303 -22.55 17.30 -21.54
N LYS A 304 -23.37 16.52 -20.82
CA LYS A 304 -23.57 15.09 -21.10
C LYS A 304 -24.01 14.82 -22.54
N SER A 305 -24.69 15.77 -23.19
CA SER A 305 -25.10 15.63 -24.59
C SER A 305 -23.92 15.52 -25.58
N LEU A 306 -22.69 15.84 -25.15
CA LEU A 306 -21.48 15.57 -25.92
C LEU A 306 -21.28 14.06 -26.18
N SER A 307 -21.77 13.19 -25.30
CA SER A 307 -21.77 11.73 -25.53
C SER A 307 -22.63 11.31 -26.74
N ASP A 308 -23.64 12.11 -27.10
CA ASP A 308 -24.47 11.93 -28.29
C ASP A 308 -23.91 12.69 -29.51
N GLY A 309 -22.71 13.28 -29.41
CA GLY A 309 -22.11 14.13 -30.44
C GLY A 309 -22.80 15.50 -30.60
N LYS A 310 -23.53 15.97 -29.58
CA LYS A 310 -24.26 17.24 -29.61
C LYS A 310 -23.61 18.25 -28.66
N LEU A 311 -23.30 19.44 -29.17
CA LEU A 311 -22.85 20.56 -28.34
C LEU A 311 -24.06 21.27 -27.73
N PRO A 312 -24.13 21.45 -26.39
CA PRO A 312 -25.26 22.14 -25.77
C PRO A 312 -25.31 23.61 -26.20
N LYS A 313 -26.52 24.19 -26.19
CA LYS A 313 -26.72 25.59 -26.56
C LYS A 313 -25.99 26.49 -25.56
N GLY A 314 -25.13 27.37 -26.07
CA GLY A 314 -24.34 28.30 -25.26
C GLY A 314 -22.84 28.07 -25.41
N TYR A 315 -22.44 26.83 -25.72
CA TYR A 315 -21.04 26.49 -25.92
C TYR A 315 -20.61 26.65 -27.39
N LYS A 316 -19.37 27.10 -27.59
CA LYS A 316 -18.68 27.20 -28.89
C LYS A 316 -17.82 25.96 -29.17
N ALA A 317 -17.35 25.28 -28.14
CA ALA A 317 -16.58 24.05 -28.22
C ALA A 317 -16.87 23.15 -27.02
N GLY A 318 -16.63 21.85 -27.19
CA GLY A 318 -16.72 20.88 -26.11
C GLY A 318 -15.83 19.66 -26.36
N TRP A 319 -15.43 19.03 -25.26
CA TRP A 319 -14.52 17.88 -25.26
C TRP A 319 -15.06 16.78 -24.35
N THR A 320 -14.70 15.54 -24.66
CA THR A 320 -14.97 14.38 -23.82
C THR A 320 -13.66 13.64 -23.59
N TRP A 321 -13.39 13.32 -22.34
CA TRP A 321 -12.22 12.56 -21.94
C TRP A 321 -12.68 11.48 -20.96
N GLY A 322 -12.09 10.29 -21.03
CA GLY A 322 -12.48 9.20 -20.15
C GLY A 322 -11.34 8.25 -19.86
N VAL A 323 -11.43 7.60 -18.70
CA VAL A 323 -10.42 6.67 -18.18
C VAL A 323 -11.10 5.57 -17.37
N THR A 324 -10.51 4.39 -17.38
CA THR A 324 -10.92 3.25 -16.56
C THR A 324 -9.81 2.92 -15.58
N TYR A 325 -10.13 2.94 -14.29
CA TYR A 325 -9.25 2.49 -13.22
C TYR A 325 -9.66 1.09 -12.80
N TYR A 326 -8.86 0.10 -13.22
CA TYR A 326 -9.15 -1.30 -12.97
C TYR A 326 -9.12 -1.64 -11.48
N ASN A 327 -10.15 -2.35 -11.01
CA ASN A 327 -10.37 -2.76 -9.63
C ASN A 327 -10.52 -1.62 -8.61
N LEU A 328 -10.51 -0.35 -9.03
CA LEU A 328 -10.47 0.75 -8.07
C LEU A 328 -11.79 0.93 -7.32
N ALA A 329 -12.92 0.52 -7.89
CA ALA A 329 -14.20 0.55 -7.18
C ALA A 329 -14.21 -0.48 -6.03
N ASP A 330 -13.44 -1.57 -6.16
CA ASP A 330 -13.25 -2.58 -5.12
C ASP A 330 -12.39 -2.07 -3.95
N TYR A 331 -11.45 -1.15 -4.22
CA TYR A 331 -10.58 -0.57 -3.19
C TYR A 331 -11.18 0.66 -2.51
N TYR A 332 -12.23 1.24 -3.08
CA TYR A 332 -12.82 2.46 -2.58
C TYR A 332 -13.44 2.27 -1.20
N HIS A 333 -13.13 3.19 -0.28
CA HIS A 333 -13.83 3.30 1.00
C HIS A 333 -14.15 4.77 1.28
N PRO A 334 -15.38 5.12 1.73
CA PRO A 334 -15.83 6.50 1.91
C PRO A 334 -15.07 7.27 3.00
N PHE A 335 -14.28 6.59 3.83
CA PHE A 335 -13.40 7.26 4.80
C PHE A 335 -12.26 8.01 4.13
N PHE A 336 -11.83 7.59 2.94
CA PHE A 336 -10.77 8.24 2.15
C PHE A 336 -11.35 9.06 0.98
N HIS A 337 -12.61 9.49 1.09
CA HIS A 337 -13.35 10.09 -0.03
C HIS A 337 -12.65 11.30 -0.65
N GLU A 338 -12.18 12.21 0.20
CA GLU A 338 -11.51 13.44 -0.24
C GLU A 338 -10.16 13.11 -0.88
N GLU A 339 -9.40 12.18 -0.28
CA GLU A 339 -8.13 11.72 -0.81
C GLU A 339 -8.29 11.06 -2.19
N TYR A 340 -9.33 10.24 -2.38
CA TYR A 340 -9.67 9.67 -3.68
C TYR A 340 -9.99 10.75 -4.72
N ALA A 341 -10.81 11.75 -4.37
CA ALA A 341 -11.20 12.82 -5.30
C ALA A 341 -9.98 13.62 -5.75
N GLU A 342 -9.11 13.96 -4.79
CA GLU A 342 -7.88 14.69 -5.04
C GLU A 342 -6.88 13.90 -5.88
N TRP A 343 -6.64 12.65 -5.49
CA TRP A 343 -5.72 11.77 -6.18
C TRP A 343 -6.18 11.50 -7.61
N LEU A 344 -7.45 11.13 -7.83
CA LEU A 344 -7.97 10.90 -9.19
C LEU A 344 -7.84 12.15 -10.06
N LEU A 345 -8.23 13.32 -9.54
CA LEU A 345 -8.09 14.56 -10.29
C LEU A 345 -6.63 14.87 -10.62
N SER A 346 -5.70 14.62 -9.70
CA SER A 346 -4.26 14.79 -9.95
C SER A 346 -3.74 13.86 -11.04
N GLN A 347 -4.14 12.58 -11.02
CA GLN A 347 -3.77 11.61 -12.05
C GLN A 347 -4.27 12.08 -13.42
N MET A 348 -5.51 12.55 -13.49
CA MET A 348 -6.08 13.08 -14.73
C MET A 348 -5.33 14.32 -15.22
N LEU A 349 -4.99 15.26 -14.34
CA LEU A 349 -4.26 16.48 -14.70
C LEU A 349 -2.80 16.23 -15.12
N SER A 350 -2.24 15.07 -14.80
CA SER A 350 -0.94 14.66 -15.33
C SER A 350 -0.97 14.34 -16.83
N ASP A 351 -2.16 14.05 -17.37
CA ASP A 351 -2.39 13.88 -18.80
C ASP A 351 -2.43 15.26 -19.50
N GLN A 352 -1.49 15.46 -20.44
CA GLN A 352 -1.33 16.74 -21.14
C GLN A 352 -2.55 17.13 -21.99
N GLU A 353 -3.27 16.14 -22.53
CA GLU A 353 -4.46 16.38 -23.34
C GLU A 353 -5.61 16.86 -22.43
N PHE A 354 -5.88 16.15 -21.34
CA PHE A 354 -6.89 16.54 -20.36
C PHE A 354 -6.59 17.91 -19.75
N ALA A 355 -5.35 18.15 -19.29
CA ALA A 355 -4.94 19.46 -18.77
C ALA A 355 -5.13 20.58 -19.82
N GLY A 356 -4.85 20.29 -21.09
CA GLY A 356 -5.07 21.21 -22.19
C GLY A 356 -6.55 21.52 -22.46
N TYR A 357 -7.47 20.59 -22.20
CA TYR A 357 -8.91 20.82 -22.27
C TYR A 357 -9.41 21.65 -21.09
N VAL A 358 -8.96 21.35 -19.86
CA VAL A 358 -9.32 22.11 -18.66
C VAL A 358 -8.98 23.60 -18.83
N GLN A 359 -7.79 23.92 -19.36
CA GLN A 359 -7.35 25.32 -19.57
C GLN A 359 -8.19 26.11 -20.58
N LYS A 360 -8.93 25.43 -21.46
CA LYS A 360 -9.75 26.06 -22.52
C LYS A 360 -11.24 26.12 -22.17
N SER A 361 -11.61 25.57 -21.02
CA SER A 361 -12.99 25.33 -20.64
C SER A 361 -13.42 26.25 -19.51
N ASP A 362 -14.70 26.62 -19.51
CA ASP A 362 -15.35 27.38 -18.44
C ASP A 362 -16.44 26.56 -17.73
N ALA A 363 -16.75 25.37 -18.24
CA ALA A 363 -17.70 24.45 -17.62
C ALA A 363 -17.25 22.98 -17.68
N VAL A 364 -17.74 22.19 -16.73
CA VAL A 364 -17.44 20.76 -16.60
C VAL A 364 -18.66 19.95 -16.17
N TRP A 365 -18.70 18.69 -16.59
CA TRP A 365 -19.50 17.65 -15.95
C TRP A 365 -18.70 16.37 -15.83
N ILE A 366 -18.79 15.70 -14.68
CA ILE A 366 -18.12 14.43 -14.43
C ILE A 366 -19.18 13.35 -14.20
N GLU A 367 -19.03 12.22 -14.90
CA GLU A 367 -19.69 10.96 -14.57
C GLU A 367 -18.68 9.97 -14.02
N VAL A 368 -19.00 9.38 -12.88
CA VAL A 368 -18.31 8.22 -12.31
C VAL A 368 -19.26 7.05 -12.37
N LYS A 369 -18.83 5.94 -12.96
CA LYS A 369 -19.59 4.69 -13.08
C LYS A 369 -18.79 3.54 -12.48
N ILE A 370 -19.52 2.55 -12.00
CA ILE A 370 -18.96 1.30 -11.47
C ILE A 370 -19.36 0.19 -12.43
N GLU A 371 -18.38 -0.52 -12.99
CA GLU A 371 -18.60 -1.69 -13.83
C GLU A 371 -17.85 -2.88 -13.25
N GLY A 372 -18.57 -3.71 -12.48
CA GLY A 372 -17.94 -4.76 -11.68
C GLY A 372 -17.07 -4.16 -10.59
N GLU A 373 -15.76 -4.40 -10.67
CA GLU A 373 -14.75 -3.89 -9.74
C GLU A 373 -14.08 -2.60 -10.26
N ASP A 374 -14.37 -2.21 -11.50
CA ASP A 374 -13.70 -1.09 -12.17
C ASP A 374 -14.42 0.23 -11.94
N LEU A 375 -13.63 1.31 -11.80
CA LEU A 375 -14.13 2.68 -11.72
C LEU A 375 -13.91 3.38 -13.07
N ILE A 376 -15.00 3.80 -13.71
CA ILE A 376 -14.97 4.47 -15.00
C ILE A 376 -15.30 5.94 -14.81
N LEU A 377 -14.38 6.82 -15.20
CA LEU A 377 -14.56 8.26 -15.18
C LEU A 377 -14.77 8.76 -16.61
N THR A 378 -15.83 9.55 -16.81
CA THR A 378 -16.07 10.29 -18.05
C THR A 378 -16.27 11.76 -17.73
N ILE A 379 -15.48 12.61 -18.37
CA ILE A 379 -15.47 14.06 -18.15
C ILE A 379 -15.85 14.77 -19.42
N TYR A 380 -16.78 15.69 -19.28
CA TYR A 380 -17.29 16.54 -20.33
C TYR A 380 -16.89 17.98 -20.02
N LEU A 381 -16.30 18.66 -20.99
CA LEU A 381 -15.76 20.01 -20.82
C LEU A 381 -16.38 20.92 -21.89
N GLY A 382 -16.73 22.15 -21.51
CA GLY A 382 -17.36 23.14 -22.38
C GLY A 382 -16.63 24.49 -22.36
N SER A 383 -16.66 25.20 -23.49
CA SER A 383 -16.14 26.56 -23.64
C SER A 383 -17.19 27.45 -24.32
N SER A 384 -17.59 28.54 -23.65
CA SER A 384 -18.74 29.38 -24.04
C SER A 384 -18.41 30.57 -24.96
#